data_AF-A0AA35LSI2-F1
#
_entry.id   AF-A0AA35LSI2-F1
#
_cell.length_a   1.000
_cell.length_b   1.000
_cell.length_c   1.000
_cell.angle_alpha   90.00
_cell.angle_beta   90.00
_cell.angle_gamma   90.00
#
_symmetry.space_group_name_H-M   'P 1'
#
loop_
_entity.id
_entity.type
_entity.pdbx_description
1 polymer ?
#
loop_
_entity_poly.entity_id
_entity_poly.type
_entity_poly.pdbx_seq_one_letter_code
_entity_poly.pdbx_strand_id
1 'polypeptide(L)'
;MPECIPTGLWLEFQTLRLADSEDSAPAQPKSMGRRVVMNSYADLLLQHARVCVLADKFMIPPLKQLALTALRKELRIHFYDLKKIPEIAPDAIALLQYCFHNPAPEKLRQLVSLFAVCIITELWEYEGFQDLLESSREFSTAISGCIGTNLDGRLLKRLLDH
;
A
#
# COMPACT_ATOMS: atom_id res chain seq x y z
N MET A 1 -9.36 -21.51 -13.15
CA MET A 1 -7.98 -21.15 -13.59
C MET A 1 -7.68 -19.76 -13.07
N PRO A 2 -6.59 -19.53 -12.32
CA PRO A 2 -6.34 -18.23 -11.71
C PRO A 2 -5.62 -17.35 -12.73
N GLU A 3 -6.37 -16.47 -13.37
CA GLU A 3 -5.80 -15.49 -14.29
C GLU A 3 -5.05 -14.38 -13.54
N CYS A 4 -3.83 -14.15 -14.02
CA CYS A 4 -3.14 -12.88 -14.11
C CYS A 4 -2.98 -12.09 -12.79
N ILE A 5 -1.90 -12.42 -12.08
CA ILE A 5 -1.11 -11.40 -11.37
C ILE A 5 -0.21 -10.76 -12.44
N PRO A 6 -0.02 -9.44 -12.53
CA PRO A 6 1.15 -8.89 -13.20
C PRO A 6 2.37 -9.35 -12.38
N THR A 7 2.93 -10.49 -12.78
CA THR A 7 3.92 -11.25 -11.99
C THR A 7 5.16 -10.42 -11.68
N GLY A 8 5.48 -9.42 -12.50
CA GLY A 8 6.56 -8.46 -12.25
C GLY A 8 6.28 -7.52 -11.07
N LEU A 9 5.16 -6.78 -11.11
CA LEU A 9 4.79 -5.79 -10.08
C LEU A 9 4.60 -6.39 -8.70
N TRP A 10 3.95 -7.56 -8.63
CA TRP A 10 3.76 -8.25 -7.36
C TRP A 10 5.08 -8.78 -6.80
N LEU A 11 5.98 -9.24 -7.67
CA LEU A 11 7.32 -9.66 -7.26
C LEU A 11 8.17 -8.45 -6.83
N GLU A 12 8.04 -7.29 -7.47
CA GLU A 12 8.65 -6.03 -7.02
C GLU A 12 8.11 -5.60 -5.66
N PHE A 13 6.79 -5.66 -5.45
CA PHE A 13 6.20 -5.38 -4.15
C PHE A 13 6.74 -6.32 -3.06
N GLN A 14 6.91 -7.60 -3.38
CA GLN A 14 7.49 -8.59 -2.47
C GLN A 14 9.00 -8.40 -2.24
N THR A 15 9.74 -7.96 -3.25
CA THR A 15 11.20 -7.82 -3.20
C THR A 15 11.65 -6.43 -2.76
N LEU A 16 10.73 -5.46 -2.67
CA LEU A 16 10.98 -4.09 -2.21
C LEU A 16 11.74 -4.10 -0.87
N ARG A 17 13.07 -3.97 -0.91
CA ARG A 17 13.87 -3.90 0.30
C ARG A 17 13.77 -2.48 0.84
N LEU A 18 13.07 -2.32 1.95
CA LEU A 18 12.93 -1.04 2.66
C LEU A 18 14.24 -0.58 3.34
N ALA A 19 15.39 -1.16 2.98
CA ALA A 19 16.66 -1.00 3.67
C ALA A 19 17.51 0.10 3.05
N ASP A 20 17.84 1.10 3.88
CA ASP A 20 19.20 1.63 3.92
C ASP A 20 19.90 0.90 5.09
N SER A 21 21.18 0.57 4.88
CA SER A 21 22.01 -0.50 5.46
C SER A 21 21.93 -0.89 6.96
N GLU A 22 22.16 -2.20 7.12
CA GLU A 22 22.98 -2.93 8.11
C GLU A 22 22.73 -2.84 9.63
N ASP A 23 22.60 -4.07 10.16
CA ASP A 23 22.92 -4.55 11.49
C ASP A 23 21.87 -4.42 12.62
N SER A 24 21.67 -5.58 13.24
CA SER A 24 20.96 -5.86 14.49
C SER A 24 19.47 -5.55 14.55
N ALA A 25 18.68 -6.55 14.13
CA ALA A 25 17.29 -6.68 14.54
C ALA A 25 17.21 -6.86 16.08
N PRO A 26 16.57 -5.97 16.85
CA PRO A 26 16.21 -6.28 18.23
C PRO A 26 15.05 -7.26 18.21
N ALA A 27 15.09 -8.24 19.12
CA ALA A 27 14.04 -9.21 19.33
C ALA A 27 12.67 -8.52 19.46
N GLN A 28 11.71 -8.95 18.64
CA GLN A 28 10.35 -8.42 18.70
C GLN A 28 9.75 -8.66 20.10
N PRO A 29 9.25 -7.62 20.79
CA PRO A 29 8.50 -7.83 22.01
C PRO A 29 7.22 -8.61 21.68
N LYS A 30 7.03 -9.75 22.36
CA LYS A 30 5.78 -10.51 22.35
C LYS A 30 4.68 -9.56 22.83
N SER A 31 3.75 -9.19 21.94
CA SER A 31 2.69 -8.24 22.26
C SER A 31 1.78 -8.83 23.35
N MET A 32 1.91 -8.30 24.55
CA MET A 32 0.98 -8.50 25.64
C MET A 32 0.25 -7.17 25.82
N GLY A 33 -1.05 -7.13 25.54
CA GLY A 33 -1.91 -6.01 25.95
C GLY A 33 -2.83 -5.44 24.88
N ARG A 34 -4.13 -5.61 25.16
CA ARG A 34 -5.30 -4.91 24.59
C ARG A 34 -5.61 -5.23 23.13
N ARG A 35 -6.48 -6.24 22.96
CA ARG A 35 -7.24 -6.47 21.73
C ARG A 35 -8.18 -5.27 21.55
N VAL A 36 -7.69 -4.21 20.92
CA VAL A 36 -8.57 -3.19 20.33
C VAL A 36 -9.42 -3.97 19.34
N VAL A 37 -10.74 -3.96 19.56
CA VAL A 37 -11.68 -4.53 18.60
C VAL A 37 -11.59 -3.62 17.38
N MET A 38 -10.73 -3.98 16.42
CA MET A 38 -10.64 -3.30 15.13
C MET A 38 -11.87 -3.73 14.35
N ASN A 39 -12.82 -2.81 14.21
CA ASN A 39 -14.09 -3.07 13.55
C ASN A 39 -13.97 -3.03 12.01
N SER A 40 -12.88 -2.50 11.46
CA SER A 40 -12.62 -2.44 10.02
C SER A 40 -11.14 -2.72 9.72
N TYR A 41 -10.88 -3.39 8.60
CA TYR A 41 -9.52 -3.67 8.12
C TYR A 41 -8.78 -2.37 7.75
N ALA A 42 -9.51 -1.32 7.33
CA ALA A 42 -8.94 0.03 7.16
C ALA A 42 -8.28 0.56 8.43
N ASP A 43 -8.89 0.36 9.61
CA ASP A 43 -8.32 0.86 10.87
C ASP A 43 -6.95 0.24 11.16
N LEU A 44 -6.78 -1.03 10.81
CA LEU A 44 -5.52 -1.75 10.98
C LEU A 44 -4.43 -1.20 10.05
N LEU A 45 -4.77 -1.00 8.77
CA LEU A 45 -3.87 -0.38 7.80
C LEU A 45 -3.50 1.07 8.20
N LEU A 46 -4.50 1.85 8.58
CA LEU A 46 -4.34 3.24 9.00
C LEU A 46 -3.53 3.36 10.29
N GLN A 47 -3.67 2.42 11.23
CA GLN A 47 -2.84 2.41 12.44
C GLN A 47 -1.36 2.27 12.07
N HIS A 48 -1.00 1.33 11.20
CA HIS A 48 0.39 1.17 10.78
C HIS A 48 0.91 2.39 10.01
N ALA A 49 0.10 2.96 9.12
CA ALA A 49 0.43 4.19 8.41
C ALA A 49 0.64 5.39 9.36
N ARG A 50 -0.24 5.57 10.34
CA ARG A 50 -0.11 6.60 11.39
C ARG A 50 1.16 6.45 12.20
N VAL A 51 1.50 5.21 12.60
CA VAL A 51 2.75 4.93 13.32
C VAL A 51 3.96 5.24 12.42
N CYS A 52 3.90 4.95 11.12
CA CYS A 52 4.96 5.34 10.18
C CYS A 52 5.16 6.86 10.13
N VAL A 53 4.06 7.62 9.98
CA VAL A 53 4.09 9.10 9.94
C VAL A 53 4.62 9.68 11.25
N LEU A 54 4.18 9.12 12.38
CA LEU A 54 4.62 9.56 13.69
C LEU A 54 6.11 9.27 13.89
N ALA A 55 6.56 8.06 13.56
CA ALA A 55 7.97 7.69 13.65
C ALA A 55 8.85 8.54 12.73
N ASP A 56 8.34 8.95 11.57
CA ASP A 56 9.04 9.88 10.68
C ASP A 56 9.16 11.28 11.31
N LYS A 57 8.04 11.81 11.84
CA LYS A 57 7.98 13.12 12.49
C LYS A 57 8.90 13.24 13.71
N PHE A 58 9.02 12.17 14.49
CA PHE A 58 9.90 12.11 15.65
C PHE A 58 11.32 11.60 15.33
N MET A 59 11.64 11.39 14.05
CA MET A 59 12.93 10.86 13.59
C MET A 59 13.35 9.61 14.36
N ILE A 60 12.47 8.61 14.38
CA ILE A 60 12.73 7.28 14.94
C ILE A 60 12.79 6.26 13.77
N PRO A 61 13.93 6.18 13.04
CA PRO A 61 14.07 5.31 11.87
C PRO A 61 13.71 3.83 12.12
N PRO A 62 14.11 3.20 13.25
CA PRO A 62 13.78 1.80 13.50
C PRO A 62 12.28 1.56 13.62
N LEU A 63 11.56 2.49 14.27
CA LEU A 63 10.11 2.40 14.43
C LEU A 63 9.39 2.63 13.10
N LYS A 64 9.87 3.58 12.29
CA LYS A 64 9.35 3.85 10.94
C LYS A 64 9.49 2.60 10.06
N GLN A 65 10.67 1.96 10.07
CA GLN A 65 10.91 0.73 9.31
C GLN A 65 10.05 -0.43 9.81
N LEU A 66 9.91 -0.59 11.13
CA LEU A 66 9.08 -1.63 11.71
C LEU A 66 7.61 -1.47 11.30
N ALA A 67 7.10 -0.24 11.37
CA ALA A 67 5.73 0.06 10.99
C ALA A 67 5.48 -0.13 9.48
N LEU A 68 6.43 0.26 8.62
CA LEU A 68 6.36 0.02 7.17
C LEU A 68 6.39 -1.48 6.85
N THR A 69 7.24 -2.24 7.54
CA THR A 69 7.36 -3.69 7.35
C THR A 69 6.09 -4.41 7.81
N ALA A 70 5.50 -3.97 8.93
CA ALA A 70 4.23 -4.48 9.42
C ALA A 70 3.10 -4.19 8.43
N LEU A 71 2.99 -2.95 7.93
CA LEU A 71 2.01 -2.57 6.92
C LEU A 71 2.15 -3.41 5.65
N ARG A 72 3.38 -3.57 5.13
CA ARG A 72 3.63 -4.41 3.95
C ARG A 72 3.21 -5.85 4.18
N LYS A 73 3.52 -6.41 5.36
CA LYS A 73 3.14 -7.78 5.71
C LYS A 73 1.61 -7.92 5.70
N GLU A 74 0.90 -6.94 6.23
CA GLU A 74 -0.55 -6.95 6.29
C GLU A 74 -1.20 -6.87 4.90
N LEU A 75 -0.76 -5.91 4.09
CA LEU A 75 -1.17 -5.76 2.69
C LEU A 75 -0.88 -7.05 1.90
N ARG A 76 0.22 -7.74 2.22
CA ARG A 76 0.58 -9.00 1.58
C ARG A 76 -0.32 -10.16 1.99
N ILE A 77 -0.65 -10.28 3.28
CA ILE A 77 -1.50 -11.36 3.79
C ILE A 77 -2.89 -11.27 3.16
N HIS A 78 -3.43 -10.05 3.08
CA HIS A 78 -4.79 -9.81 2.60
C HIS A 78 -4.87 -9.43 1.12
N PHE A 79 -3.77 -9.50 0.36
CA PHE A 79 -3.78 -9.19 -1.07
C PHE A 79 -4.81 -10.02 -1.85
N TYR A 80 -4.91 -11.32 -1.54
CA TYR A 80 -5.88 -12.20 -2.19
C TYR A 80 -7.32 -11.92 -1.76
N ASP A 81 -7.51 -11.44 -0.53
CA ASP A 81 -8.81 -11.05 0.00
C ASP A 81 -9.26 -9.75 -0.65
N LEU A 82 -8.36 -8.76 -0.78
CA LEU A 82 -8.59 -7.49 -1.49
C LEU A 82 -8.98 -7.68 -2.96
N LYS A 83 -8.47 -8.72 -3.62
CA LYS A 83 -8.84 -9.05 -5.01
C LYS A 83 -10.19 -9.76 -5.13
N LYS A 84 -10.62 -10.48 -4.09
CA LYS A 84 -11.83 -11.33 -4.11
C LYS A 84 -13.03 -10.71 -3.41
N ILE A 85 -12.78 -9.86 -2.42
CA ILE A 85 -13.79 -9.31 -1.52
C ILE A 85 -13.90 -7.81 -1.83
N PRO A 86 -14.97 -7.38 -2.52
CA PRO A 86 -15.15 -5.98 -2.90
C PRO A 86 -15.22 -5.04 -1.67
N GLU A 87 -15.66 -5.54 -0.52
CA GLU A 87 -15.77 -4.76 0.72
C GLU A 87 -14.42 -4.25 1.27
N ILE A 88 -13.28 -4.80 0.81
CA ILE A 88 -11.94 -4.40 1.30
C ILE A 88 -11.28 -3.35 0.38
N ALA A 89 -11.75 -3.20 -0.85
CA ALA A 89 -11.31 -2.14 -1.75
C ALA A 89 -11.48 -0.71 -1.18
N PRO A 90 -12.61 -0.33 -0.53
CA PRO A 90 -12.74 0.99 0.10
C PRO A 90 -11.75 1.19 1.25
N ASP A 91 -11.36 0.13 1.96
CA ASP A 91 -10.35 0.20 3.02
C ASP A 91 -8.96 0.53 2.46
N ALA A 92 -8.62 -0.01 1.28
CA ALA A 92 -7.40 0.36 0.57
C ALA A 92 -7.43 1.81 0.04
N ILE A 93 -8.59 2.28 -0.43
CA ILE A 93 -8.78 3.68 -0.87
C ILE A 93 -8.60 4.63 0.31
N ALA A 94 -9.16 4.31 1.48
CA ALA A 94 -8.98 5.10 2.70
C ALA A 94 -7.50 5.22 3.09
N LEU A 95 -6.72 4.14 2.95
CA LEU A 95 -5.28 4.16 3.17
C LEU A 95 -4.56 5.09 2.18
N LEU A 96 -4.91 5.04 0.89
CA LEU A 96 -4.35 5.90 -0.14
C LEU A 96 -4.68 7.37 0.13
N GLN A 97 -5.95 7.68 0.37
CA GLN A 97 -6.40 9.02 0.74
C GLN A 97 -5.62 9.55 1.94
N TYR A 98 -5.45 8.73 2.99
CA TYR A 98 -4.68 9.12 4.15
C TYR A 98 -3.21 9.44 3.80
N CYS A 99 -2.55 8.60 2.99
CA CYS A 99 -1.15 8.78 2.63
C CYS A 99 -0.89 9.98 1.70
N PHE A 100 -1.88 10.39 0.91
CA PHE A 100 -1.75 11.51 -0.03
C PHE A 100 -2.34 12.83 0.48
N HIS A 101 -3.22 12.80 1.48
CA HIS A 101 -3.72 14.02 2.15
C HIS A 101 -2.88 14.45 3.35
N ASN A 102 -2.12 13.53 3.96
CA ASN A 102 -1.24 13.84 5.10
C ASN A 102 0.23 13.88 4.65
N PRO A 103 1.11 14.58 5.41
CA PRO A 103 2.55 14.53 5.18
C PRO A 103 3.09 13.14 5.52
N ALA A 104 2.94 12.21 4.58
CA ALA A 104 3.39 10.84 4.68
C ALA A 104 4.82 10.71 4.15
N PRO A 105 5.66 9.88 4.78
CA PRO A 105 7.01 9.65 4.29
C PRO A 105 6.97 9.03 2.88
N GLU A 106 7.92 9.41 2.03
CA GLU A 106 7.99 8.96 0.64
C GLU A 106 7.94 7.44 0.51
N LYS A 107 8.69 6.71 1.34
CA LYS A 107 8.69 5.23 1.36
C LYS A 107 7.30 4.64 1.65
N LEU A 108 6.45 5.33 2.43
CA LEU A 108 5.07 4.91 2.67
C LEU A 108 4.22 5.12 1.42
N ARG A 109 4.30 6.32 0.82
CA ARG A 109 3.59 6.65 -0.43
C ARG A 109 3.95 5.71 -1.58
N GLN A 110 5.23 5.39 -1.73
CA GLN A 110 5.70 4.43 -2.73
C GLN A 110 5.14 3.02 -2.49
N LEU A 111 5.15 2.54 -1.24
CA LEU A 111 4.62 1.23 -0.88
C LEU A 111 3.12 1.10 -1.25
N VAL A 112 2.31 2.10 -0.85
CA VAL A 112 0.87 2.07 -1.11
C VAL A 112 0.54 2.31 -2.58
N SER A 113 1.35 3.09 -3.30
CA SER A 113 1.18 3.30 -4.76
C SER A 113 1.47 2.02 -5.54
N LEU A 114 2.57 1.31 -5.21
CA LEU A 114 2.87 0.02 -5.82
C LEU A 114 1.76 -1.01 -5.55
N PHE A 115 1.26 -1.03 -4.32
CA PHE A 115 0.13 -1.87 -3.95
C PHE A 115 -1.12 -1.52 -4.79
N ALA A 116 -1.47 -0.23 -4.89
CA ALA A 116 -2.60 0.23 -5.68
C ALA A 116 -2.49 -0.15 -7.16
N VAL A 117 -1.30 -0.06 -7.75
CA VAL A 117 -1.08 -0.49 -9.14
C VAL A 117 -1.28 -2.01 -9.30
N CYS A 118 -0.92 -2.81 -8.29
CA CYS A 118 -1.12 -4.27 -8.32
C CYS A 118 -2.60 -4.69 -8.34
N ILE A 119 -3.50 -3.85 -7.81
CA ILE A 119 -4.95 -4.08 -7.75
C ILE A 119 -5.74 -2.98 -8.48
N ILE A 120 -5.10 -2.32 -9.45
CA ILE A 120 -5.67 -1.13 -10.10
C ILE A 120 -6.98 -1.45 -10.81
N THR A 121 -7.10 -2.67 -11.36
CA THR A 121 -8.30 -3.15 -12.04
C THR A 121 -9.50 -3.24 -11.11
N GLU A 122 -9.27 -3.61 -9.85
CA GLU A 122 -10.29 -3.72 -8.83
C GLU A 122 -10.61 -2.36 -8.21
N LEU A 123 -9.62 -1.49 -8.07
CA LEU A 123 -9.79 -0.13 -7.54
C LEU A 123 -10.49 0.80 -8.53
N TRP A 124 -10.34 0.58 -9.84
CA TRP A 124 -10.92 1.44 -10.89
C TRP A 124 -12.46 1.50 -10.85
N GLU A 125 -13.09 0.43 -10.36
CA GLU A 125 -14.55 0.32 -10.20
C GLU A 125 -15.12 1.23 -9.09
N TYR A 126 -14.26 1.83 -8.26
CA TYR A 126 -14.68 2.69 -7.16
C TYR A 126 -14.44 4.16 -7.47
N GLU A 127 -15.51 4.96 -7.41
CA GLU A 127 -15.45 6.42 -7.63
C GLU A 127 -14.40 7.09 -6.72
N GLY A 128 -14.28 6.66 -5.46
CA GLY A 128 -13.30 7.22 -4.53
C GLY A 128 -11.83 7.07 -4.95
N PHE A 129 -11.53 6.13 -5.85
CA PHE A 129 -10.20 5.99 -6.47
C PHE A 129 -10.03 6.95 -7.65
N GLN A 130 -11.07 7.11 -8.49
CA GLN A 130 -11.08 8.06 -9.60
C GLN A 130 -10.98 9.50 -9.09
N ASP A 131 -11.76 9.84 -8.06
CA ASP A 131 -11.69 11.12 -7.36
C ASP A 131 -10.30 11.40 -6.81
N LEU A 132 -9.61 10.39 -6.29
CA LEU A 132 -8.25 10.54 -5.77
C LEU A 132 -7.23 10.80 -6.89
N LEU A 133 -7.39 10.15 -8.05
CA LEU A 133 -6.56 10.40 -9.24
C LEU A 133 -6.74 11.81 -9.79
N GLU A 134 -7.97 12.32 -9.79
CA GLU A 134 -8.28 13.67 -10.27
C GLU A 134 -7.86 14.76 -9.27
N SER A 135 -8.10 14.53 -7.97
CA SER A 135 -7.83 15.52 -6.92
C SER A 135 -6.35 15.61 -6.54
N SER A 136 -5.58 14.53 -6.63
CA SER A 136 -4.18 14.50 -6.20
C SER A 136 -3.22 14.25 -7.36
N ARG A 137 -2.63 15.34 -7.88
CA ARG A 137 -1.59 15.28 -8.92
C ARG A 137 -0.38 14.43 -8.48
N GLU A 138 -0.05 14.46 -7.19
CA GLU A 138 1.03 13.64 -6.63
C GLU A 138 0.70 12.16 -6.72
N PHE A 139 -0.56 11.79 -6.45
CA PHE A 139 -1.02 10.42 -6.58
C PHE A 139 -1.03 9.94 -8.04
N SER A 140 -1.63 10.72 -8.96
CA SER A 140 -1.63 10.33 -10.38
C SER A 140 -0.22 10.26 -10.97
N THR A 141 0.72 11.09 -10.51
CA THR A 141 2.14 10.99 -10.91
C THR A 141 2.80 9.73 -10.33
N ALA A 142 2.54 9.39 -9.07
CA ALA A 142 3.08 8.18 -8.43
C ALA A 142 2.56 6.89 -9.11
N ILE A 143 1.26 6.83 -9.39
CA ILE A 143 0.64 5.71 -10.12
C ILE A 143 1.19 5.62 -11.54
N SER A 144 1.27 6.74 -12.27
CA SER A 144 1.82 6.77 -13.63
C SER A 144 3.30 6.36 -13.65
N GLY A 145 4.08 6.75 -12.65
CA GLY A 145 5.46 6.31 -12.48
C GLY A 145 5.58 4.81 -12.25
N CYS A 146 4.77 4.26 -11.33
CA CYS A 146 4.74 2.82 -11.05
C CYS A 146 4.26 1.99 -12.26
N ILE A 147 3.31 2.50 -13.05
CA ILE A 147 2.86 1.86 -14.30
C ILE A 147 3.96 1.97 -15.37
N GLY A 148 4.55 3.16 -15.54
CA GLY A 148 5.56 3.44 -16.55
C GLY A 148 6.84 2.62 -16.40
N THR A 149 7.24 2.27 -15.18
CA THR A 149 8.39 1.38 -14.92
C THR A 149 8.07 -0.11 -15.08
N ASN A 150 6.79 -0.48 -15.11
CA ASN A 150 6.33 -1.87 -15.11
C ASN A 150 5.36 -2.19 -16.27
N LEU A 151 5.54 -1.53 -17.41
CA LEU A 151 4.72 -1.70 -18.61
C LEU A 151 4.73 -3.14 -19.14
N ASP A 152 3.91 -4.00 -18.54
CA ASP A 152 3.40 -5.22 -19.15
C ASP A 152 2.26 -4.80 -20.09
N GLY A 153 2.39 -5.08 -21.39
CA GLY A 153 1.47 -4.62 -22.45
C GLY A 153 -0.01 -5.01 -22.28
N ARG A 154 -0.35 -5.74 -21.22
CA ARG A 154 -1.72 -6.13 -20.84
C ARG A 154 -2.49 -5.03 -20.09
N LEU A 155 -1.81 -4.16 -19.34
CA LEU A 155 -2.46 -3.04 -18.63
C LEU A 155 -2.90 -1.93 -19.60
N LEU A 156 -2.07 -1.65 -20.62
CA LEU A 156 -2.42 -0.71 -21.70
C LEU A 156 -3.67 -1.15 -22.47
N LYS A 157 -3.82 -2.45 -22.71
CA LYS A 157 -4.96 -2.98 -23.46
C LYS A 157 -6.27 -2.81 -22.69
N ARG A 158 -6.26 -2.97 -21.36
CA ARG A 158 -7.46 -2.79 -20.52
C ARG A 158 -7.79 -1.34 -20.22
N LEU A 159 -6.80 -0.45 -20.17
CA LEU A 159 -7.04 0.99 -20.01
C LEU A 159 -7.51 1.68 -21.30
N LEU A 160 -7.27 1.08 -22.48
CA LEU A 160 -7.75 1.60 -23.77
C LEU A 160 -9.08 0.98 -24.25
N ASP A 161 -9.48 -0.19 -23.73
CA ASP A 161 -10.73 -0.88 -24.11
C ASP A 161 -11.97 -0.40 -23.30
N HIS A 162 -11.81 0.62 -22.44
CA HIS A 162 -12.89 1.21 -21.62
C HIS A 162 -12.95 2.72 -21.80
#